data_AF-A9PAA1-F1
#
_entry.id   AF-A9PAA1-F1
#
_cell.length_a   1.000
_cell.length_b   1.000
_cell.length_c   1.000
_cell.angle_alpha   90.00
_cell.angle_beta   90.00
_cell.angle_gamma   90.00
#
_symmetry.space_group_name_H-M   'P 1'
#
loop_
_entity.id
_entity.type
_entity.pdbx_description
1 polymer ?
#
loop_
_entity_poly.entity_id
_entity_poly.type
_entity_poly.pdbx_seq_one_letter_code
_entity_poly.pdbx_strand_id
1 'polypeptide(L)'
;MERNIASPTGKCGIAIEPSYPIKKGQNPPNPGPSPPSPVKPPSVCDNYFSCPDSSTCCCIFEYGKYCFAWGCCPLEGATCCDDHYSCCPHEYPVCNVNEGTCLISKGNPFGVKALRRTPAKPHWAHGTEGKNSVA
;
A
#
# COMPACT_ATOMS: atom_id res chain seq x y z
N MET A 1 37.71 -6.70 42.49
CA MET A 1 37.99 -5.96 41.24
C MET A 1 39.45 -6.15 40.92
N GLU A 2 39.77 -6.96 39.92
CA GLU A 2 41.17 -7.18 39.52
C GLU A 2 41.62 -6.04 38.60
N ARG A 3 42.77 -5.43 38.90
CA ARG A 3 43.41 -4.40 38.05
C ARG A 3 44.75 -4.94 37.57
N ASN A 4 45.24 -4.47 36.42
CA ASN A 4 46.51 -4.88 35.81
C ASN A 4 46.56 -6.36 35.38
N ILE A 5 45.56 -6.81 34.63
CA ILE A 5 45.56 -8.15 34.02
C ILE A 5 46.50 -8.13 32.81
N ALA A 6 47.40 -9.10 32.69
CA ALA A 6 48.37 -9.20 31.59
C ALA A 6 47.75 -9.56 30.22
N SER A 7 46.45 -9.91 30.19
CA SER A 7 45.72 -10.23 28.96
C SER A 7 45.15 -8.95 28.32
N PRO A 8 45.41 -8.70 27.02
CA PRO A 8 44.96 -7.49 26.32
C PRO A 8 43.43 -7.40 26.17
N THR A 9 42.70 -8.52 26.23
CA THR A 9 41.23 -8.55 26.13
C THR A 9 40.53 -8.40 27.49
N GLY A 10 41.28 -8.39 28.60
CA GLY A 10 40.74 -8.45 29.96
C GLY A 10 40.11 -9.81 30.31
N LYS A 11 39.68 -9.99 31.57
CA LYS A 11 39.09 -11.27 32.03
C LYS A 11 37.78 -11.64 31.31
N CYS A 12 37.00 -10.64 30.91
CA CYS A 12 35.67 -10.84 30.32
C CYS A 12 35.61 -10.49 28.83
N GLY A 13 36.76 -10.29 28.17
CA GLY A 13 36.79 -9.97 26.74
C GLY A 13 36.23 -8.60 26.37
N ILE A 14 35.84 -7.76 27.33
CA ILE A 14 35.22 -6.45 27.07
C ILE A 14 36.18 -5.43 26.44
N ALA A 15 37.48 -5.67 26.52
CA ALA A 15 38.51 -4.84 25.88
C ALA A 15 38.91 -5.35 24.49
N ILE A 16 38.19 -6.35 23.95
CA ILE A 16 38.45 -6.83 22.60
C ILE A 16 38.07 -5.75 21.57
N GLU A 17 38.96 -5.49 20.63
CA GLU A 17 38.64 -4.60 19.51
C GLU A 17 37.58 -5.24 18.61
N PRO A 18 36.55 -4.49 18.20
CA PRO A 18 35.54 -4.99 17.27
C PRO A 18 36.18 -5.23 15.90
N SER A 19 36.17 -6.48 15.46
CA SER A 19 36.55 -6.83 14.09
C SER A 19 35.37 -6.60 13.15
N TYR A 20 35.31 -5.40 12.57
CA TYR A 20 34.37 -5.15 11.48
C TYR A 20 34.94 -5.67 10.15
N PRO A 21 34.11 -6.23 9.26
CA PRO A 21 34.55 -6.59 7.92
C PRO A 21 34.97 -5.34 7.16
N ILE A 22 36.26 -5.22 6.84
CA ILE A 22 36.74 -4.22 5.90
C ILE A 22 36.26 -4.59 4.49
N LYS A 23 35.63 -3.65 3.77
CA LYS A 23 35.22 -3.85 2.37
C LYS A 23 36.46 -4.19 1.53
N LYS A 24 36.54 -5.43 1.03
CA LYS A 24 37.64 -5.91 0.16
C LYS A 24 37.44 -5.61 -1.33
N GLY A 25 36.44 -4.81 -1.71
CA GLY A 25 36.13 -4.51 -3.10
C GLY A 25 35.48 -3.15 -3.29
N GLN A 26 35.63 -2.60 -4.50
CA GLN A 26 34.86 -1.44 -4.92
C GLN A 26 33.37 -1.80 -4.93
N ASN A 27 32.53 -0.86 -4.49
CA ASN A 27 31.09 -1.01 -4.67
C ASN A 27 30.80 -1.10 -6.17
N PRO A 28 29.91 -2.00 -6.61
CA PRO A 28 29.41 -1.96 -7.98
C PRO A 28 28.96 -0.52 -8.31
N PRO A 29 29.22 -0.03 -9.54
CA PRO A 29 28.68 1.25 -9.95
C PRO A 29 27.16 1.21 -9.73
N ASN A 30 26.64 2.21 -9.01
CA ASN A 30 25.22 2.35 -8.77
C ASN A 30 24.51 2.28 -10.13
N PRO A 31 23.71 1.24 -10.42
CA PRO A 31 22.84 1.27 -11.57
C PRO A 31 21.97 2.51 -11.33
N GLY A 32 22.02 3.48 -12.23
CA GLY A 32 21.25 4.72 -12.08
C GLY A 32 19.78 4.44 -11.73
N PRO A 33 19.04 5.44 -11.23
CA PRO A 33 17.67 5.26 -10.79
C PRO A 33 16.91 4.43 -11.82
N SER A 34 16.37 3.29 -11.38
CA SER A 34 15.58 2.43 -12.25
C SER A 34 14.50 3.30 -12.90
N PRO A 35 14.25 3.14 -14.21
CA PRO A 35 13.16 3.85 -14.87
C PRO A 35 11.89 3.73 -14.01
N PRO A 36 11.08 4.80 -13.85
CA PRO A 36 9.80 4.65 -13.17
C PRO A 36 9.07 3.50 -13.83
N SER A 37 8.66 2.50 -13.03
CA SER A 37 7.86 1.38 -13.52
C SER A 37 6.74 1.93 -14.40
N PRO A 38 6.41 1.28 -15.53
CA PRO A 38 5.32 1.72 -16.40
C PRO A 38 4.10 2.03 -15.53
N VAL A 39 3.62 3.27 -15.60
CA VAL A 39 2.40 3.69 -14.93
C VAL A 39 1.32 2.73 -15.41
N LYS A 40 0.85 1.85 -14.53
CA LYS A 40 -0.27 0.96 -14.85
C LYS A 40 -1.42 1.86 -15.31
N PRO A 41 -2.25 1.44 -16.27
CA PRO A 41 -3.39 2.26 -16.67
C PRO A 41 -4.36 2.43 -15.48
N PRO A 42 -5.01 3.60 -15.36
CA PRO A 42 -5.99 3.86 -14.32
C PRO A 42 -7.14 2.84 -14.39
N SER A 43 -7.66 2.43 -13.23
CA SER A 43 -8.82 1.55 -13.18
C SER A 43 -10.09 2.33 -13.52
N VAL A 44 -10.62 2.09 -14.71
CA VAL A 44 -11.89 2.69 -15.16
C VAL A 44 -13.04 2.01 -14.40
N CYS A 45 -13.80 2.78 -13.63
CA CYS A 45 -14.94 2.27 -12.89
C CYS A 45 -16.22 2.27 -13.73
N ASP A 46 -16.42 3.34 -14.48
CA ASP A 46 -17.56 3.55 -15.38
C ASP A 46 -17.18 4.59 -16.46
N ASN A 47 -18.09 4.90 -17.37
CA ASN A 47 -17.97 5.89 -18.43
C ASN A 47 -17.64 7.30 -17.93
N TYR A 48 -17.94 7.59 -16.66
CA TYR A 48 -17.77 8.91 -16.05
C TYR A 48 -16.73 8.97 -14.94
N PHE A 49 -16.29 7.84 -14.38
CA PHE A 49 -15.46 7.81 -13.17
C PHE A 49 -14.29 6.84 -13.33
N SER A 50 -13.13 7.28 -12.85
CA SER A 50 -11.91 6.48 -12.83
C SER A 50 -11.17 6.62 -11.50
N CYS A 51 -10.44 5.56 -11.16
CA CYS A 51 -9.63 5.46 -9.97
C CYS A 51 -8.13 5.44 -10.32
N PRO A 52 -7.27 5.88 -9.39
CA PRO A 52 -5.83 5.79 -9.58
C PRO A 52 -5.39 4.33 -9.67
N ASP A 53 -4.17 4.13 -10.16
CA ASP A 53 -3.61 2.80 -10.41
C ASP A 53 -3.68 1.93 -9.16
N SER A 54 -3.81 0.62 -9.36
CA SER A 54 -3.93 -0.37 -8.27
C SER A 54 -5.10 -0.15 -7.30
N SER A 55 -6.12 0.61 -7.71
CA SER A 55 -7.32 0.84 -6.90
C SER A 55 -8.52 0.02 -7.38
N THR A 56 -9.36 -0.40 -6.44
CA THR A 56 -10.63 -1.09 -6.73
C THR A 56 -11.79 -0.09 -6.72
N CYS A 57 -12.63 -0.16 -7.75
CA CYS A 57 -13.85 0.62 -7.87
C CYS A 57 -14.97 0.02 -7.03
N CYS A 58 -15.49 0.81 -6.09
CA CYS A 58 -16.62 0.44 -5.24
C CYS A 58 -17.80 1.38 -5.47
N CYS A 59 -18.99 0.84 -5.60
CA CYS A 59 -20.19 1.65 -5.67
C CYS A 59 -20.49 2.29 -4.30
N ILE A 60 -20.78 3.60 -4.31
CA ILE A 60 -21.20 4.38 -3.13
C ILE A 60 -22.72 4.62 -3.17
N PHE A 61 -23.26 4.90 -4.35
CA PHE A 61 -24.69 5.16 -4.51
C PHE A 61 -25.25 4.33 -5.64
N GLU A 62 -25.86 3.21 -5.28
CA GLU A 62 -26.54 2.32 -6.21
C GLU A 62 -28.00 2.75 -6.41
N TYR A 63 -28.44 2.77 -7.65
CA TYR A 63 -29.83 2.96 -8.02
C TYR A 63 -30.20 1.99 -9.13
N GLY A 64 -30.96 0.95 -8.76
CA GLY A 64 -31.28 -0.13 -9.67
C GLY A 64 -30.02 -0.90 -10.08
N LYS A 65 -29.66 -0.83 -11.37
CA LYS A 65 -28.44 -1.49 -11.90
C LYS A 65 -27.31 -0.53 -12.20
N TYR A 66 -27.48 0.74 -11.84
CA TYR A 66 -26.52 1.79 -12.12
C TYR A 66 -25.94 2.32 -10.83
N CYS A 67 -24.64 2.61 -10.86
CA CYS A 67 -23.97 3.28 -9.77
C CYS A 67 -23.76 4.75 -10.14
N PHE A 68 -24.37 5.67 -9.38
CA PHE A 68 -24.25 7.11 -9.64
C PHE A 68 -22.98 7.72 -9.03
N ALA A 69 -22.43 7.10 -7.99
CA ALA A 69 -21.25 7.59 -7.31
C ALA A 69 -20.29 6.44 -7.00
N TRP A 70 -19.02 6.64 -7.34
CA TRP A 70 -17.96 5.64 -7.18
C TRP A 70 -16.92 6.08 -6.16
N GLY A 71 -16.38 5.11 -5.45
CA GLY A 71 -15.26 5.27 -4.52
C GLY A 71 -14.11 4.36 -4.91
N CYS A 72 -12.89 4.83 -4.72
CA CYS A 72 -11.67 4.09 -4.94
C CYS A 72 -11.16 3.52 -3.62
N CYS A 73 -10.98 2.21 -3.57
CA CYS A 73 -10.18 1.58 -2.54
C CYS A 73 -8.72 1.53 -3.00
N PRO A 74 -7.73 1.94 -2.18
CA PRO A 74 -6.31 1.95 -2.58
C PRO A 74 -5.66 0.56 -2.66
N LEU A 75 -6.46 -0.50 -2.72
CA LEU A 75 -6.02 -1.90 -2.81
C LEU A 75 -6.62 -2.53 -4.06
N GLU A 76 -5.83 -3.37 -4.75
CA GLU A 76 -6.30 -4.22 -5.85
C GLU A 76 -7.16 -5.37 -5.29
N GLY A 77 -8.30 -5.64 -5.91
CA GLY A 77 -9.19 -6.74 -5.54
C GLY A 77 -9.86 -6.60 -4.17
N ALA A 78 -10.03 -5.37 -3.68
CA ALA A 78 -10.63 -5.12 -2.38
C ALA A 78 -12.13 -5.43 -2.35
N THR A 79 -12.63 -5.91 -1.21
CA THR A 79 -14.05 -6.08 -0.97
C THR A 79 -14.67 -4.76 -0.52
N CYS A 80 -15.74 -4.35 -1.20
CA CYS A 80 -16.51 -3.16 -0.88
C CYS A 80 -17.50 -3.48 0.25
N CYS A 81 -17.36 -2.82 1.39
CA CYS A 81 -18.33 -2.90 2.49
C CYS A 81 -19.64 -2.14 2.18
N ASP A 82 -20.74 -2.57 2.81
CA ASP A 82 -22.08 -1.94 2.70
C ASP A 82 -22.17 -0.55 3.33
N ASP A 83 -21.15 -0.13 4.08
CA ASP A 83 -21.09 1.22 4.65
C ASP A 83 -20.80 2.29 3.59
N HIS A 84 -20.49 1.88 2.35
CA HIS A 84 -20.14 2.73 1.21
C HIS A 84 -18.87 3.59 1.37
N TYR A 85 -18.26 3.60 2.55
CA TYR A 85 -17.07 4.40 2.88
C TYR A 85 -15.82 3.55 3.12
N SER A 86 -15.98 2.28 3.49
CA SER A 86 -14.87 1.41 3.86
C SER A 86 -14.67 0.30 2.84
N CYS A 87 -13.43 -0.15 2.71
CA CYS A 87 -13.08 -1.31 1.92
C CYS A 87 -12.12 -2.20 2.70
N CYS A 88 -12.19 -3.49 2.39
CA CYS A 88 -11.39 -4.51 3.02
C CYS A 88 -10.46 -5.17 2.00
N PRO A 89 -9.24 -5.56 2.40
CA PRO A 89 -8.39 -6.39 1.55
C PRO A 89 -9.05 -7.73 1.25
N HIS A 90 -8.71 -8.32 0.12
CA HIS A 90 -9.21 -9.65 -0.31
C HIS A 90 -9.02 -10.73 0.77
N GLU A 91 -7.92 -10.67 1.53
CA GLU A 91 -7.60 -11.62 2.61
C GLU A 91 -8.55 -11.52 3.82
N TYR A 92 -9.24 -10.38 3.98
CA TYR A 92 -10.16 -10.11 5.09
C TYR A 92 -11.53 -9.67 4.54
N PRO A 93 -12.29 -10.56 3.89
CA PRO A 93 -13.49 -10.18 3.16
C PRO A 93 -14.68 -9.79 4.07
N VAL A 94 -14.62 -10.09 5.38
CA VAL A 94 -15.73 -9.84 6.30
C VAL A 94 -15.63 -8.43 6.86
N CYS A 95 -16.48 -7.52 6.37
CA CYS A 95 -16.58 -6.17 6.88
C CYS A 95 -17.28 -6.12 8.26
N ASN A 96 -16.59 -5.61 9.27
CA ASN A 96 -17.18 -5.22 10.54
C ASN A 96 -17.30 -3.68 10.59
N VAL A 97 -18.43 -3.19 10.08
CA VAL A 97 -18.71 -1.74 9.96
C VAL A 97 -18.78 -1.05 11.32
N ASN A 98 -19.27 -1.74 12.36
CA ASN A 98 -19.44 -1.16 13.69
C ASN A 98 -18.10 -0.81 14.34
N GLU A 99 -17.09 -1.66 14.15
CA GLU A 99 -15.74 -1.45 14.69
C GLU A 99 -14.77 -0.82 13.67
N GLY A 100 -15.18 -0.72 12.39
CA GLY A 100 -14.33 -0.23 11.31
C GLY A 100 -13.15 -1.16 11.00
N THR A 101 -13.38 -2.48 11.12
CA THR A 101 -12.37 -3.52 10.93
C THR A 101 -12.81 -4.55 9.89
N CYS A 102 -11.86 -5.28 9.35
CA CYS A 102 -12.04 -6.35 8.39
C CYS A 102 -11.53 -7.64 9.01
N LEU A 103 -12.34 -8.70 8.97
CA LEU A 103 -12.04 -10.00 9.54
C LEU A 103 -11.87 -11.03 8.42
N ILE A 104 -11.08 -12.08 8.68
CA ILE A 104 -10.99 -13.24 7.78
C ILE A 104 -12.31 -14.01 7.77
N SER A 105 -12.93 -14.14 8.94
CA SER A 105 -14.18 -14.87 9.15
C SER A 105 -15.01 -14.23 10.26
N LYS A 106 -16.31 -14.51 10.27
CA LYS A 106 -17.23 -14.00 11.29
C LYS A 106 -16.77 -14.46 12.69
N GLY A 107 -16.50 -13.50 13.59
CA GLY A 107 -16.06 -13.79 14.97
C GLY A 107 -14.56 -14.08 15.13
N ASN A 108 -13.73 -13.80 14.12
CA ASN A 108 -12.28 -13.90 14.26
C ASN A 108 -11.75 -12.76 15.15
N PRO A 109 -10.92 -13.01 16.18
CA PRO A 109 -10.35 -11.97 17.01
C PRO A 109 -9.27 -11.14 16.30
N PHE A 110 -8.72 -11.66 15.18
CA PHE A 110 -7.74 -10.96 14.37
C PHE A 110 -8.42 -10.25 13.21
N GLY A 111 -8.47 -8.92 13.32
CA GLY A 111 -8.95 -8.03 12.28
C GLY A 111 -7.90 -7.03 11.87
N VAL A 112 -7.92 -6.65 10.59
CA VAL A 112 -7.18 -5.48 10.10
C VAL A 112 -8.11 -4.27 10.09
N LYS A 113 -7.54 -3.08 10.17
CA LYS A 113 -8.34 -1.85 10.08
C LYS A 113 -8.91 -1.74 8.67
N ALA A 114 -10.20 -1.40 8.56
CA ALA A 114 -10.81 -1.13 7.27
C ALA A 114 -10.19 0.12 6.65
N LEU A 115 -9.94 0.07 5.34
CA LEU A 115 -9.37 1.20 4.62
C LEU A 115 -10.50 2.14 4.20
N ARG A 116 -10.25 3.44 4.29
CA ARG A 116 -11.17 4.45 3.80
C ARG A 116 -11.05 4.55 2.28
N ARG A 117 -12.20 4.58 1.62
CA ARG A 117 -12.29 4.89 0.19
C ARG A 117 -12.03 6.36 -0.03
N THR A 118 -11.45 6.69 -1.18
CA THR A 118 -11.42 8.05 -1.72
C THR A 118 -12.53 8.20 -2.77
N PRO A 119 -13.10 9.39 -2.99
CA PRO A 119 -14.05 9.58 -4.08
C PRO A 119 -13.36 9.33 -5.42
N ALA A 120 -14.04 8.61 -6.33
CA ALA A 120 -13.53 8.41 -7.68
C ALA A 120 -13.45 9.73 -8.42
N LYS A 121 -12.43 9.86 -9.27
CA LYS A 121 -12.24 11.07 -10.06
C LYS A 121 -13.19 11.02 -11.23
N PRO A 122 -14.07 12.03 -11.40
CA PRO A 122 -14.85 12.10 -12.61
C PRO A 122 -13.96 12.45 -13.80
N HIS A 123 -14.26 11.88 -14.97
CA HIS A 123 -13.51 12.14 -16.21
C HIS A 123 -13.49 13.62 -16.58
N TRP A 124 -14.56 14.37 -16.25
CA TRP A 124 -14.64 15.80 -16.49
C TRP A 124 -13.80 16.64 -15.50
N ALA A 125 -13.37 16.08 -14.37
CA ALA A 125 -12.41 16.74 -13.48
C ALA A 125 -10.96 16.64 -14.00
N HIS A 126 -10.68 15.76 -14.97
CA HIS A 126 -9.39 15.72 -15.69
C HIS A 126 -9.30 16.81 -16.78
N GLY A 127 -9.77 18.02 -16.48
CA GLY A 127 -9.52 19.18 -17.33
C GLY A 127 -8.02 19.47 -17.40
N THR A 128 -7.45 19.30 -18.60
CA THR A 128 -6.12 19.76 -19.04
C THR A 128 -4.87 19.07 -18.46
N GLU A 129 -4.56 17.85 -18.89
CA GLU A 129 -3.15 17.43 -19.09
C GLU A 129 -3.01 16.61 -20.38
N GLY A 130 -2.54 17.26 -21.45
CA GLY A 130 -1.80 16.60 -22.53
C GLY A 130 -2.59 16.04 -23.73
N LYS A 131 -2.66 16.82 -24.81
CA LYS A 131 -2.95 16.38 -26.18
C LYS A 131 -2.01 15.25 -26.62
N ASN A 132 -2.52 14.31 -27.43
CA ASN A 132 -2.02 14.14 -28.80
C ASN A 132 -3.09 13.44 -29.65
N SER A 133 -3.79 14.24 -30.44
CA SER A 133 -4.33 13.80 -31.72
C SER A 133 -3.19 13.16 -32.52
N VAL A 134 -3.34 11.89 -32.88
CA VAL A 134 -2.57 11.28 -33.96
C VAL A 134 -3.55 10.94 -35.06
N ALA A 135 -3.40 11.73 -36.13
CA ALA A 135 -3.77 11.58 -37.54
C ALA A 135 -4.99 10.72 -37.90
#